data_AF-A0A0V0GYR3-F1
#
_entry.id   AF-A0A0V0GYR3-F1
#
_cell.length_a   1.000
_cell.length_b   1.000
_cell.length_c   1.000
_cell.angle_alpha   90.00
_cell.angle_beta   90.00
_cell.angle_gamma   90.00
#
_symmetry.space_group_name_H-M   'P 1'
#
loop_
_entity.id
_entity.type
_entity.pdbx_description
1 polymer ?
#
loop_
_entity_poly.entity_id
_entity_poly.type
_entity_poly.pdbx_seq_one_letter_code
_entity_poly.pdbx_strand_id
1 'polypeptide(L)'
;MQKQSILNQLTELDLIQDQRILSDDESYLRAVLTVKFEENAKREEVAWRQRSRALWLKEGDIDSTFFHRTAYCHKRYNNIDKRIINGSNVTEPAEIRDEVTTLLP
;
A
#
# COMPACT_ATOMS: atom_id res chain seq x y z
N MET A 1 -18.72 -1.72 -3.55
CA MET A 1 -19.70 -0.94 -4.34
C MET A 1 -19.92 0.48 -3.78
N GLN A 2 -20.23 0.66 -2.49
CA GLN A 2 -20.54 1.99 -1.94
C GLN A 2 -19.38 3.01 -1.98
N LYS A 3 -18.14 2.61 -1.67
CA LYS A 3 -16.96 3.50 -1.70
C LYS A 3 -16.70 4.09 -3.10
N GLN A 4 -16.74 3.26 -4.13
CA GLN A 4 -16.55 3.71 -5.51
C GLN A 4 -17.65 4.68 -5.94
N SER A 5 -18.90 4.42 -5.53
CA SER A 5 -20.02 5.32 -5.81
C SER A 5 -19.84 6.69 -5.15
N ILE A 6 -19.35 6.76 -3.90
CA ILE A 6 -19.09 8.04 -3.21
C ILE A 6 -17.96 8.80 -3.89
N LEU A 7 -16.88 8.10 -4.27
CA LEU A 7 -15.77 8.70 -5.01
C LEU A 7 -16.22 9.28 -6.35
N ASN A 8 -17.00 8.52 -7.12
CA ASN A 8 -17.51 8.98 -8.42
C ASN A 8 -18.39 10.24 -8.25
N GLN A 9 -19.28 10.28 -7.25
CA GLN A 9 -20.12 11.45 -6.99
C GLN A 9 -19.31 12.67 -6.54
N LEU A 10 -18.27 12.49 -5.71
CA LEU A 10 -17.36 13.59 -5.35
C LEU A 10 -16.61 14.10 -6.58
N THR A 11 -16.10 13.21 -7.43
CA THR A 11 -15.41 13.63 -8.66
C THR A 11 -16.33 14.38 -9.63
N GLU A 12 -17.61 13.99 -9.74
CA GLU A 12 -18.59 14.73 -10.53
C GLU A 12 -18.82 16.14 -9.97
N LEU A 13 -18.94 16.27 -8.65
CA LEU A 13 -19.11 17.57 -8.00
C LEU A 13 -17.87 18.47 -8.13
N ASP A 14 -16.65 17.90 -8.09
CA ASP A 14 -15.42 18.65 -8.30
C ASP A 14 -15.33 19.16 -9.76
N LEU A 15 -15.74 18.35 -10.75
CA LEU A 15 -15.81 18.78 -12.15
C LEU A 15 -16.85 19.90 -12.38
N ILE A 16 -17.98 19.84 -11.67
CA ILE A 16 -18.99 20.92 -11.73
C ILE A 16 -18.43 22.19 -11.10
N GLN A 17 -17.70 22.08 -9.98
CA GLN A 17 -17.07 23.20 -9.29
C GLN A 17 -16.04 23.93 -10.17
N ASP A 18 -15.30 23.20 -11.00
CA ASP A 18 -14.34 23.78 -11.96
C ASP A 18 -15.03 24.58 -13.08
N GLN A 19 -16.27 24.22 -13.43
CA GLN A 19 -17.03 24.89 -14.49
C GLN A 19 -17.89 26.04 -13.99
N ARG A 20 -18.47 25.90 -12.78
CA ARG A 20 -19.36 26.88 -12.17
C ARG A 20 -19.37 26.78 -10.66
N ILE A 21 -19.87 27.83 -10.01
CA ILE A 21 -20.15 27.80 -8.58
C ILE A 21 -21.22 26.73 -8.32
N LEU A 22 -21.01 25.92 -7.27
CA LEU A 22 -21.96 24.91 -6.81
C LEU A 22 -23.23 25.58 -6.27
N SER A 23 -24.38 24.97 -6.52
CA SER A 23 -25.63 25.33 -5.84
C SER A 23 -25.53 24.99 -4.35
N ASP A 24 -26.36 25.62 -3.52
CA ASP A 24 -26.43 25.33 -2.08
C ASP A 24 -26.71 23.84 -1.82
N ASP A 25 -27.59 23.22 -2.62
CA ASP A 25 -27.91 21.79 -2.52
C ASP A 25 -26.69 20.90 -2.88
N GLU A 26 -25.93 21.28 -3.90
CA GLU A 26 -24.74 20.54 -4.34
C GLU A 26 -23.60 20.68 -3.34
N SER A 27 -23.44 21.87 -2.77
CA SER A 27 -22.49 22.16 -1.71
C SER A 27 -22.81 21.33 -0.45
N TYR A 28 -24.09 21.28 -0.07
CA TYR A 28 -24.55 20.42 1.02
C TYR A 28 -24.30 18.94 0.73
N LEU A 29 -24.65 18.46 -0.46
CA LEU A 29 -24.42 17.08 -0.86
C LEU A 29 -22.93 16.72 -0.82
N ARG A 30 -22.05 17.60 -1.30
CA ARG A 30 -20.59 17.44 -1.24
C ARG A 30 -20.10 17.29 0.19
N ALA A 31 -20.59 18.14 1.11
CA ALA A 31 -20.23 18.07 2.53
C ALA A 31 -20.65 16.73 3.14
N VAL A 32 -21.87 16.27 2.89
CA VAL A 32 -22.38 14.99 3.38
C VAL A 32 -21.56 13.81 2.84
N LEU A 33 -21.26 13.82 1.54
CA LEU A 33 -20.47 12.77 0.89
C LEU A 33 -19.04 12.72 1.43
N THR A 34 -18.44 13.88 1.70
CA THR A 34 -17.10 13.99 2.29
C THR A 34 -17.07 13.38 3.68
N VAL A 35 -18.01 13.74 4.56
CA VAL A 35 -18.13 13.16 5.91
C VAL A 35 -18.31 11.65 5.84
N LYS A 36 -19.19 11.18 4.96
CA LYS A 36 -19.44 9.74 4.77
C LYS A 36 -18.20 8.99 4.27
N PHE A 37 -17.41 9.62 3.40
CA PHE A 37 -16.15 9.07 2.92
C PHE A 37 -15.13 8.95 4.06
N GLU A 38 -14.97 10.00 4.87
CA GLU A 38 -14.07 10.00 6.02
C GLU A 38 -14.46 8.93 7.05
N GLU A 39 -15.74 8.78 7.37
CA GLU A 39 -16.22 7.72 8.25
C GLU A 39 -15.87 6.33 7.73
N ASN A 40 -16.07 6.10 6.42
CA ASN A 40 -15.73 4.82 5.80
C ASN A 40 -14.21 4.57 5.84
N ALA A 41 -13.40 5.60 5.59
CA ALA A 41 -11.95 5.51 5.70
C ALA A 41 -11.49 5.18 7.12
N LYS A 42 -12.08 5.80 8.15
CA LYS A 42 -11.80 5.48 9.57
C LYS A 42 -12.15 4.03 9.90
N ARG A 43 -13.31 3.54 9.44
CA ARG A 43 -13.72 2.14 9.64
C ARG A 43 -12.78 1.16 8.94
N GLU A 44 -12.40 1.46 7.70
CA GLU A 44 -11.39 0.66 7.00
C GLU A 44 -10.08 0.66 7.78
N GLU A 45 -9.57 1.81 8.20
CA GLU A 45 -8.31 1.90 8.96
C GLU A 45 -8.34 1.05 10.24
N VAL A 46 -9.43 1.09 11.00
CA VAL A 46 -9.63 0.24 12.18
C VAL A 46 -9.62 -1.25 11.78
N ALA A 47 -10.34 -1.62 10.72
CA ALA A 47 -10.35 -2.99 10.24
C ALA A 47 -8.95 -3.45 9.77
N TRP A 48 -8.18 -2.59 9.11
CA TRP A 48 -6.80 -2.84 8.71
C TRP A 48 -5.89 -3.08 9.92
N ARG A 49 -5.99 -2.24 10.96
CA ARG A 49 -5.23 -2.43 12.22
C ARG A 49 -5.59 -3.74 12.91
N GLN A 50 -6.87 -4.08 12.98
CA GLN A 50 -7.34 -5.34 13.58
C GLN A 50 -6.83 -6.56 12.79
N ARG A 51 -6.95 -6.54 11.46
CA ARG A 51 -6.43 -7.61 10.59
C ARG A 51 -4.93 -7.78 10.71
N SER A 52 -4.19 -6.67 10.74
CA SER A 52 -2.74 -6.70 10.97
C SER A 52 -2.43 -7.32 12.32
N ARG A 53 -3.07 -6.87 13.41
CA ARG A 53 -2.86 -7.45 14.75
C ARG A 53 -3.20 -8.94 14.81
N ALA A 54 -4.28 -9.37 14.14
CA ALA A 54 -4.64 -10.78 14.07
C ALA A 54 -3.62 -11.60 13.26
N LEU A 55 -3.07 -11.04 12.18
CA LEU A 55 -1.99 -11.65 11.42
C LEU A 55 -0.73 -11.78 12.27
N TRP A 56 -0.34 -10.73 12.98
CA TRP A 56 0.78 -10.75 13.93
C TRP A 56 0.59 -11.79 15.03
N LEU A 57 -0.59 -11.87 15.65
CA LEU A 57 -0.90 -12.91 16.64
C LEU A 57 -0.80 -14.33 16.07
N LYS A 58 -1.15 -14.52 14.79
CA LYS A 58 -1.04 -15.81 14.10
C LYS A 58 0.40 -16.15 13.72
N GLU A 59 1.20 -15.15 13.34
CA GLU A 59 2.63 -15.29 13.02
C GLU A 59 3.52 -15.30 14.27
N GLY A 60 2.96 -15.12 15.46
CA GLY A 60 3.67 -15.20 16.73
C GLY A 60 4.30 -13.87 17.15
N ASP A 61 4.58 -13.77 18.45
CA ASP A 61 5.27 -12.61 19.03
C ASP A 61 6.66 -12.44 18.41
N ILE A 62 7.21 -11.22 18.46
CA ILE A 62 8.49 -10.85 17.82
C ILE A 62 9.64 -11.72 18.37
N ASP A 63 9.50 -12.20 19.61
CA ASP A 63 10.43 -13.10 20.31
C ASP A 63 10.17 -14.59 20.05
N SER A 64 9.14 -14.93 19.26
CA SER A 64 8.83 -16.31 18.95
C SER A 64 9.83 -16.88 17.93
N THR A 65 10.27 -18.11 18.17
CA THR A 65 11.14 -18.85 17.23
C THR A 65 10.52 -19.00 15.84
N PHE A 66 9.18 -18.91 15.72
CA PHE A 66 8.48 -18.89 14.45
C PHE A 66 8.75 -17.60 13.66
N PHE A 67 8.63 -16.42 14.28
CA PHE A 67 8.91 -15.15 13.62
C PHE A 67 10.35 -15.09 13.09
N HIS A 68 11.32 -15.49 13.91
CA HIS A 68 12.73 -15.56 13.48
C HIS A 68 12.95 -16.55 12.34
N ARG A 69 12.27 -17.72 12.35
CA ARG A 69 12.35 -18.69 11.23
C ARG A 69 11.75 -18.12 9.96
N THR A 70 10.57 -17.50 10.03
CA THR A 70 9.90 -16.90 8.88
C THR A 70 10.71 -15.73 8.31
N ALA A 71 11.22 -14.84 9.16
CA ALA A 71 12.10 -13.75 8.77
C ALA A 71 13.41 -14.25 8.15
N TYR A 72 13.99 -15.31 8.70
CA TYR A 72 15.19 -15.95 8.14
C TYR A 72 14.93 -16.60 6.78
N CYS A 73 13.78 -17.26 6.60
CA CYS A 73 13.35 -17.82 5.32
C CYS A 73 13.14 -16.72 4.27
N HIS A 74 12.46 -15.62 4.62
CA HIS A 74 12.30 -14.47 3.72
C HIS A 74 13.64 -13.83 3.39
N LYS A 75 14.53 -13.65 4.38
CA LYS A 75 15.89 -13.16 4.15
C LYS A 75 16.65 -14.06 3.18
N ARG A 76 16.59 -15.39 3.36
CA ARG A 76 17.24 -16.35 2.46
C ARG A 76 16.65 -16.35 1.05
N TYR A 77 15.33 -16.28 0.93
CA TYR A 77 14.65 -16.27 -0.36
C TYR A 77 14.91 -14.98 -1.14
N ASN A 78 14.95 -13.84 -0.43
CA ASN A 78 15.22 -12.53 -1.00
C ASN A 78 16.72 -12.22 -1.09
N ASN A 79 17.60 -13.12 -0.63
CA ASN A 79 19.03 -12.98 -0.79
C ASN A 79 19.40 -13.39 -2.22
N ILE A 80 19.78 -12.42 -3.03
CA ILE A 80 20.29 -12.65 -4.39
C ILE A 80 21.74 -13.10 -4.24
N ASP A 81 21.94 -14.35 -3.80
CA ASP A 81 23.29 -14.89 -3.53
C ASP A 81 24.09 -15.13 -4.81
N LYS A 82 23.44 -15.24 -5.98
CA LYS A 82 24.13 -15.41 -7.27
C LYS A 82 23.32 -14.75 -8.37
N ARG A 83 23.90 -13.73 -9.01
CA ARG A 83 23.38 -13.17 -10.25
C ARG A 83 24.35 -13.53 -11.37
N ILE A 84 23.85 -14.20 -12.41
CA ILE A 84 24.66 -14.42 -13.61
C ILE A 84 24.62 -13.12 -14.40
N ILE A 85 25.75 -12.42 -14.45
CA ILE A 85 25.94 -11.22 -15.25
C ILE A 85 26.90 -11.60 -16.38
N ASN A 86 26.45 -11.50 -17.64
CA ASN A 86 27.24 -11.81 -18.84
C ASN A 86 27.91 -13.21 -18.85
N GLY A 87 27.25 -14.23 -18.27
CA GLY A 87 27.75 -15.61 -18.24
C GLY A 87 28.72 -15.93 -17.10
N SER A 88 29.05 -14.96 -16.24
CA SER A 88 29.86 -15.16 -15.03
C SER A 88 29.00 -15.12 -13.76
N ASN A 89 29.31 -15.99 -12.80
CA ASN A 89 28.63 -16.02 -11.50
C ASN A 89 29.19 -14.90 -10.61
N VAL A 90 28.46 -13.80 -10.51
CA VAL A 90 28.83 -12.70 -9.60
C VAL A 90 28.19 -12.96 -8.25
N THR A 91 29.05 -13.07 -7.23
CA THR A 91 28.68 -13.37 -5.83
C THR A 91 28.99 -12.17 -4.91
N GLU A 92 29.66 -11.14 -5.43
CA GLU A 92 30.08 -9.97 -4.66
C GLU A 92 28.94 -8.93 -4.60
N PRO A 93 28.42 -8.59 -3.40
CA PRO A 93 27.27 -7.70 -3.26
C PRO A 93 27.47 -6.29 -3.83
N ALA A 94 28.71 -5.81 -3.90
CA ALA A 94 29.05 -4.50 -4.46
C ALA A 94 28.84 -4.47 -6.00
N GLU A 95 29.30 -5.51 -6.69
CA GLU A 95 29.17 -5.63 -8.15
C GLU A 95 27.70 -5.80 -8.58
N ILE A 96 26.89 -6.52 -7.79
CA ILE A 96 25.44 -6.66 -8.06
C ILE A 96 24.74 -5.29 -7.94
N ARG A 97 25.13 -4.46 -6.97
CA ARG A 97 24.54 -3.13 -6.74
C ARG A 97 24.84 -2.15 -7.86
N ASP A 98 26.08 -2.12 -8.33
CA ASP A 98 26.51 -1.21 -9.39
C ASP A 98 25.81 -1.57 -10.72
N GLU A 99 25.65 -2.86 -11.03
CA GLU A 99 24.93 -3.31 -12.23
C GLU A 99 23.42 -2.99 -12.18
N VAL A 100 22.76 -3.15 -11.03
CA VAL A 100 21.33 -2.76 -10.90
C VAL A 100 21.14 -1.27 -11.11
N THR A 101 22.09 -0.46 -10.64
CA THR A 101 22.01 1.01 -10.74
C THR A 101 22.26 1.49 -12.18
N THR A 102 23.04 0.73 -12.96
CA THR A 102 23.37 1.06 -14.35
C THR A 102 22.25 0.71 -15.35
N LEU A 103 21.33 -0.20 -14.98
CA LEU A 103 20.22 -0.66 -15.82
C LEU A 103 18.90 0.14 -15.64
N LEU A 104 18.91 1.20 -14.83
CA LEU A 104 17.78 2.10 -14.69
C LEU A 104 18.17 3.48 -15.27
N PRO A 105 17.48 3.96 -16.32
CA PRO A 105 17.70 5.30 -16.88
C PRO A 105 17.26 6.42 -15.94
#